data_AF-A0A978TBK0-F1
#
_entry.id   AF-A0A978TBK0-F1
#
_cell.length_a   1.000
_cell.length_b   1.000
_cell.length_c   1.000
_cell.angle_alpha   90.00
_cell.angle_beta   90.00
_cell.angle_gamma   90.00
#
_symmetry.space_group_name_H-M   'P 1'
#
loop_
_entity.id
_entity.type
_entity.pdbx_description
1 polymer ?
#
loop_
_entity_poly.entity_id
_entity_poly.type
_entity_poly.pdbx_seq_one_letter_code
_entity_poly.pdbx_strand_id
1 'polypeptide(L)'
;MPLPLLNYSPSSQNQRVAAYEIGGDEQPRVFSTDDLFDKSDMDKLIEAAYRQMFFHAFKWDREPFLESQLRNGQITVRDFIRGLALSSTFYNSFYEKNSNYKFVEHCVQKILGREVYNEREKIAWSIVIATKGIQGFIDALLDSEEYLTNFGYNTVPYQRRRVLPGRAEGERPIHIKNPRYDAYHRNLLGFPQIVWQSQVKRFVPQDKKITAGNPMMFLDMARSLSPSSSAPARVSVGEINIATAVPYRKVGE
;
A
#
# COMPACT_ATOMS: atom_id res chain seq x y z
N MET A 1 17.19 37.99 -13.51
CA MET A 1 16.08 37.67 -14.45
C MET A 1 15.38 36.41 -13.98
N PRO A 2 14.04 36.37 -13.87
CA PRO A 2 13.35 35.12 -13.61
C PRO A 2 13.39 34.26 -14.87
N LEU A 3 14.17 33.18 -14.85
CA LEU A 3 14.15 32.20 -15.94
C LEU A 3 12.77 31.52 -15.94
N PRO A 4 12.02 31.56 -17.06
CA PRO A 4 10.75 30.85 -17.15
C PRO A 4 10.98 29.33 -17.09
N LEU A 5 9.95 28.59 -16.65
CA LEU A 5 10.00 27.12 -16.67
C LEU A 5 10.18 26.63 -18.11
N LEU A 6 11.06 25.65 -18.31
CA LEU A 6 11.28 25.07 -19.63
C LEU A 6 10.02 24.34 -20.11
N ASN A 7 9.63 24.56 -21.36
CA ASN A 7 8.47 23.89 -21.95
C ASN A 7 8.70 22.38 -22.10
N TYR A 8 7.67 21.59 -21.80
CA TYR A 8 7.64 20.15 -22.01
C TYR A 8 6.29 19.71 -22.58
N SER A 9 6.30 18.68 -23.43
CA SER A 9 5.09 18.14 -24.03
C SER A 9 4.34 17.26 -23.03
N PRO A 10 3.01 17.39 -22.88
CA PRO A 10 2.25 16.53 -21.98
C PRO A 10 2.04 15.14 -22.60
N SER A 11 1.95 14.11 -21.76
CA SER A 11 1.67 12.73 -22.16
C SER A 11 0.18 12.38 -21.99
N SER A 12 -0.27 11.29 -22.64
CA SER A 12 -1.60 10.73 -22.43
C SER A 12 -1.66 10.03 -21.08
N GLN A 13 -2.45 10.57 -20.14
CA GLN A 13 -2.66 10.02 -18.81
C GLN A 13 -4.16 10.05 -18.47
N ASN A 14 -4.61 9.11 -17.63
CA ASN A 14 -6.04 8.94 -17.29
C ASN A 14 -6.66 10.22 -16.71
N GLN A 15 -5.92 10.95 -15.86
CA GLN A 15 -6.40 12.16 -15.19
C GLN A 15 -6.69 13.34 -16.13
N ARG A 16 -6.22 13.31 -17.38
CA ARG A 16 -6.41 14.41 -18.34
C ARG A 16 -7.75 14.38 -19.09
N VAL A 17 -8.40 13.23 -19.13
CA VAL A 17 -9.68 13.05 -19.84
C VAL A 17 -10.82 13.30 -18.85
N ALA A 18 -12.04 13.65 -19.25
CA ALA A 18 -13.17 13.68 -18.32
C ALA A 18 -13.55 12.24 -17.89
N ALA A 19 -13.97 12.05 -16.65
CA ALA A 19 -14.52 10.78 -16.19
C ALA A 19 -16.05 10.83 -16.32
N TYR A 20 -16.65 9.72 -16.74
CA TYR A 20 -18.11 9.53 -16.79
C TYR A 20 -18.56 8.47 -15.77
N GLU A 21 -17.77 8.30 -14.72
CA GLU A 21 -17.91 7.23 -13.73
C GLU A 21 -18.93 7.59 -12.64
N ILE A 22 -19.60 6.56 -12.13
CA ILE A 22 -20.45 6.64 -10.95
C ILE A 22 -19.62 6.16 -9.75
N GLY A 23 -19.82 6.74 -8.57
CA GLY A 23 -19.06 6.42 -7.37
C GLY A 23 -19.12 4.93 -7.02
N GLY A 24 -17.96 4.34 -6.73
CA GLY A 24 -17.78 2.95 -6.31
C GLY A 24 -16.55 2.79 -5.42
N ASP A 25 -16.29 1.56 -4.98
CA ASP A 25 -15.28 1.27 -3.94
C ASP A 25 -13.84 1.60 -4.34
N GLU A 26 -13.55 1.65 -5.65
CA GLU A 26 -12.20 1.92 -6.18
C GLU A 26 -11.85 3.42 -6.22
N GLN A 27 -12.80 4.32 -5.95
CA GLN A 27 -12.52 5.75 -5.90
C GLN A 27 -11.71 6.10 -4.63
N PRO A 28 -10.73 7.01 -4.74
CA PRO A 28 -9.96 7.43 -3.58
C PRO A 28 -10.88 8.15 -2.59
N ARG A 29 -10.76 7.81 -1.31
CA ARG A 29 -11.45 8.52 -0.25
C ARG A 29 -10.90 9.93 -0.13
N VAL A 30 -11.76 10.91 -0.35
CA VAL A 30 -11.42 12.33 -0.21
C VAL A 30 -11.44 12.70 1.27
N PHE A 31 -10.35 13.30 1.75
CA PHE A 31 -10.26 13.88 3.07
C PHE A 31 -10.17 15.39 2.92
N SER A 32 -11.20 16.10 3.36
CA SER A 32 -11.24 17.55 3.32
C SER A 32 -11.65 18.12 4.68
N THR A 33 -11.17 19.31 5.01
CA THR A 33 -11.61 20.04 6.21
C THR A 33 -13.05 20.50 6.16
N ASP A 34 -13.63 20.61 4.96
CA ASP A 34 -15.01 21.07 4.77
C ASP A 34 -16.04 20.00 5.22
N ASP A 35 -15.65 18.73 5.21
CA ASP A 35 -16.50 17.57 5.55
C ASP A 35 -16.28 17.04 6.98
N LEU A 36 -15.64 17.82 7.86
CA LEU A 36 -15.27 17.35 9.20
C LEU A 36 -16.33 17.69 10.24
N PHE A 37 -16.94 16.65 10.80
CA PHE A 37 -17.98 16.76 11.81
C PHE A 37 -17.47 16.48 13.23
N ASP A 38 -16.35 15.78 13.38
CA ASP A 38 -15.80 15.35 14.67
C ASP A 38 -14.26 15.43 14.76
N LYS A 39 -13.72 15.50 15.98
CA LYS A 39 -12.27 15.49 16.25
C LYS A 39 -11.60 14.23 15.72
N SER A 40 -12.29 13.09 15.77
CA SER A 40 -11.75 11.84 15.23
C SER A 40 -11.54 11.89 13.71
N ASP A 41 -12.30 12.71 12.98
CA ASP A 41 -12.15 12.88 11.53
C ASP A 41 -10.97 13.80 11.20
N MET A 42 -10.69 14.82 12.03
CA MET A 42 -9.44 15.59 11.95
C MET A 42 -8.21 14.69 12.09
N ASP A 43 -8.23 13.75 13.05
CA ASP A 43 -7.13 12.81 13.24
C ASP A 43 -6.93 11.90 12.02
N LYS A 44 -8.02 11.43 11.40
CA LYS A 44 -7.98 10.65 10.16
C LYS A 44 -7.43 11.46 8.98
N LEU A 45 -7.79 12.74 8.88
CA LEU A 45 -7.27 13.64 7.84
C LEU A 45 -5.75 13.83 7.99
N ILE A 46 -5.30 14.10 9.22
CA ILE A 46 -3.87 14.22 9.53
C ILE A 46 -3.13 12.93 9.18
N GLU A 47 -3.68 11.77 9.55
CA GLU A 47 -3.12 10.46 9.21
C GLU A 47 -3.04 10.24 7.69
N ALA A 48 -4.08 10.61 6.95
CA ALA A 48 -4.11 10.51 5.50
C ALA A 48 -3.03 11.39 4.85
N ALA A 49 -2.81 12.60 5.36
CA ALA A 49 -1.76 13.49 4.87
C ALA A 49 -0.35 12.93 5.14
N TYR A 50 -0.09 12.38 6.33
CA TYR A 50 1.17 11.69 6.61
C TYR A 50 1.37 10.47 5.72
N ARG A 51 0.32 9.69 5.49
CA ARG A 51 0.36 8.51 4.60
C ARG A 51 0.69 8.92 3.17
N GLN A 52 0.06 9.98 2.65
CA GLN A 52 0.35 10.50 1.32
C GLN A 52 1.80 11.00 1.18
N MET A 53 2.31 11.73 2.18
CA MET A 53 3.65 12.32 2.11
C MET A 53 4.77 11.32 2.41
N PHE A 54 4.62 10.47 3.43
CA PHE A 54 5.69 9.58 3.91
C PHE A 54 5.46 8.08 3.68
N PHE A 55 4.29 7.67 3.18
CA PHE A 55 3.78 6.29 3.19
C PHE A 55 3.41 5.78 4.59
N HIS A 56 4.36 5.83 5.52
CA HIS A 56 4.15 5.51 6.91
C HIS A 56 4.94 6.48 7.78
N ALA A 57 4.28 7.14 8.72
CA ALA A 57 4.92 8.07 9.64
C ALA A 57 5.08 7.40 11.01
N PHE A 58 6.31 7.29 11.49
CA PHE A 58 6.55 6.88 12.87
C PHE A 58 6.20 8.02 13.82
N LYS A 59 6.03 7.70 15.11
CA LYS A 59 5.77 8.70 16.15
C LYS A 59 6.85 9.80 16.19
N TRP A 60 8.09 9.46 15.87
CA TRP A 60 9.22 10.39 15.80
C TRP A 60 9.18 11.32 14.58
N ASP A 61 8.51 10.90 13.49
CA ASP A 61 8.45 11.69 12.26
C ASP A 61 7.31 12.73 12.26
N ARG A 62 6.48 12.72 13.30
CA ARG A 62 5.33 13.63 13.42
C ARG A 62 5.74 15.01 13.86
N GLU A 63 5.06 16.01 13.32
CA GLU A 63 5.26 17.43 13.58
C GLU A 63 4.08 17.99 14.41
N PRO A 64 4.13 17.89 15.75
CA PRO A 64 2.98 18.24 16.61
C PRO A 64 2.58 19.71 16.53
N PHE A 65 3.52 20.61 16.25
CA PHE A 65 3.23 22.04 16.08
C PHE A 65 2.37 22.30 14.83
N LEU A 66 2.69 21.65 13.71
CA LEU A 66 1.90 21.74 12.48
C LEU A 66 0.51 21.12 12.67
N GLU A 67 0.42 19.98 13.36
CA GLU A 67 -0.86 19.37 13.68
C GLU A 67 -1.74 20.28 14.54
N SER A 68 -1.17 20.94 15.55
CA SER A 68 -1.88 21.88 16.42
C SER A 68 -2.39 23.10 15.65
N GLN A 69 -1.56 23.66 14.76
CA GLN A 69 -1.95 24.79 13.91
C GLN A 69 -3.10 24.42 12.98
N LEU A 70 -3.08 23.22 12.39
CA LEU A 70 -4.17 22.73 11.53
C LEU A 70 -5.45 22.50 12.34
N ARG A 71 -5.36 21.87 13.53
CA ARG A 71 -6.51 21.67 14.42
C ARG A 71 -7.16 22.98 14.87
N ASN A 72 -6.37 24.04 15.00
CA ASN A 72 -6.86 25.37 15.36
C ASN A 72 -7.31 26.21 14.13
N GLY A 73 -7.22 25.66 12.91
CA GLY A 73 -7.57 26.38 11.68
C GLY A 73 -6.67 27.57 11.35
N GLN A 74 -5.47 27.65 11.94
CA GLN A 74 -4.50 28.71 11.63
C GLN A 74 -3.84 28.54 10.26
N ILE A 75 -3.73 27.29 9.82
CA ILE A 75 -3.15 26.90 8.53
C ILE A 75 -4.17 26.06 7.76
N THR A 76 -4.10 26.14 6.43
CA THR A 76 -4.93 25.30 5.55
C THR A 76 -4.31 23.90 5.39
N VAL A 77 -5.06 22.95 4.81
CA VAL A 77 -4.50 21.63 4.47
C VAL A 77 -3.34 21.76 3.49
N ARG A 78 -3.45 22.69 2.54
CA ARG A 78 -2.36 23.03 1.61
C ARG A 78 -1.09 23.48 2.35
N ASP A 79 -1.23 24.36 3.34
CA ASP A 79 -0.10 24.82 4.16
C ASP A 79 0.47 23.70 5.05
N PHE A 80 -0.39 22.79 5.51
CA PHE A 80 0.05 21.59 6.21
C PHE A 80 0.89 20.69 5.31
N ILE A 81 0.45 20.44 4.06
CA ILE A 81 1.24 19.69 3.07
C ILE A 81 2.56 20.41 2.74
N ARG A 82 2.55 21.75 2.64
CA ARG A 82 3.78 22.55 2.51
C ARG A 82 4.74 22.29 3.68
N GLY A 83 4.25 22.38 4.91
CA GLY A 83 5.03 22.15 6.12
C GLY A 83 5.63 20.73 6.16
N LEU A 84 4.84 19.71 5.79
CA LEU A 84 5.32 18.33 5.71
C LEU A 84 6.34 18.12 4.60
N ALA A 85 6.21 18.78 3.45
CA ALA A 85 7.18 18.69 2.37
C ALA A 85 8.52 19.39 2.69
N LEU A 86 8.49 20.37 3.61
CA LEU A 86 9.67 21.11 4.09
C LEU A 86 10.25 20.56 5.38
N SER A 87 9.63 19.51 5.97
CA SER A 87 10.12 18.94 7.22
C SER A 87 11.49 18.29 7.04
N SER A 88 12.25 18.23 8.14
CA SER A 88 13.53 17.52 8.19
C SER A 88 13.38 16.04 7.82
N THR A 89 12.24 15.43 8.19
CA THR A 89 11.90 14.03 7.90
C THR A 89 11.73 13.80 6.40
N PHE A 90 11.10 14.73 5.68
CA PHE A 90 10.96 14.66 4.23
C PHE A 90 12.29 14.85 3.52
N TYR A 91 13.07 15.82 3.99
CA TYR A 91 14.42 16.10 3.46
C TYR A 91 15.34 14.88 3.58
N ASN A 92 15.50 14.32 4.78
CA ASN A 92 16.38 13.17 5.05
C ASN A 92 15.89 11.87 4.38
N SER A 93 14.58 11.76 4.13
CA SER A 93 14.00 10.58 3.49
C SER A 93 14.12 10.64 1.98
N PHE A 94 13.75 11.75 1.36
CA PHE A 94 13.57 11.84 -0.09
C PHE A 94 14.56 12.76 -0.79
N TYR A 95 15.02 13.85 -0.17
CA TYR A 95 15.93 14.78 -0.86
C TYR A 95 17.38 14.33 -0.77
N GLU A 96 17.89 14.08 0.44
CA GLU A 96 19.31 13.75 0.69
C GLU A 96 19.77 12.49 -0.06
N LYS A 97 18.85 11.56 -0.30
CA LYS A 97 19.12 10.22 -0.87
C LYS A 97 18.71 10.10 -2.34
N ASN A 98 18.50 11.23 -3.02
CA ASN A 98 18.09 11.25 -4.42
C ASN A 98 18.73 12.41 -5.18
N SER A 99 18.75 12.28 -6.50
CA SER A 99 19.08 13.42 -7.37
C SER A 99 17.89 14.38 -7.47
N ASN A 100 18.14 15.63 -7.86
CA ASN A 100 17.07 16.61 -8.08
C ASN A 100 15.98 16.08 -9.04
N TYR A 101 16.37 15.36 -10.10
CA TYR A 101 15.43 14.77 -11.04
C TYR A 101 14.48 13.76 -10.39
N LYS A 102 15.02 12.91 -9.49
CA LYS A 102 14.25 11.89 -8.80
C LYS A 102 13.39 12.48 -7.69
N PHE A 103 13.89 13.51 -7.00
CA PHE A 103 13.14 14.26 -6.02
C PHE A 103 11.92 14.97 -6.64
N VAL A 104 12.07 15.59 -7.82
CA VAL A 104 10.95 16.14 -8.59
C VAL A 104 9.88 15.07 -8.83
N GLU A 105 10.30 13.87 -9.26
CA GLU A 105 9.37 12.76 -9.51
C GLU A 105 8.56 12.40 -8.25
N HIS A 106 9.22 12.35 -7.08
CA HIS A 106 8.54 12.12 -5.81
C HIS A 106 7.52 13.21 -5.48
N CYS A 107 7.90 14.48 -5.63
CA CYS A 107 7.03 15.61 -5.31
C CYS A 107 5.81 15.68 -6.25
N VAL A 108 5.99 15.46 -7.56
CA VAL A 108 4.88 15.40 -8.52
C VAL A 108 3.90 14.28 -8.17
N GLN A 109 4.41 13.09 -7.84
CA GLN A 109 3.56 11.94 -7.48
C GLN A 109 2.81 12.15 -6.17
N LYS A 110 3.47 12.71 -5.15
CA LYS A 110 2.89 12.88 -3.81
C LYS A 110 1.97 14.09 -3.70
N ILE A 111 2.35 15.22 -4.30
CA ILE A 111 1.62 16.48 -4.13
C ILE A 111 0.60 16.69 -5.26
N LEU A 112 0.95 16.42 -6.53
CA LEU A 112 -0.01 16.52 -7.65
C LEU A 112 -0.81 15.23 -7.88
N GLY A 113 -0.45 14.14 -7.20
CA GLY A 113 -1.19 12.88 -7.27
C GLY A 113 -1.13 12.20 -8.63
N ARG A 114 -0.15 12.52 -9.49
CA ARG A 114 -0.02 11.95 -10.85
C ARG A 114 1.40 11.56 -11.17
N GLU A 115 1.58 10.84 -12.26
CA GLU A 115 2.90 10.57 -12.80
C GLU A 115 3.44 11.77 -13.60
N VAL A 116 4.77 11.83 -13.70
CA VAL A 116 5.45 12.79 -14.56
C VAL A 116 5.16 12.45 -16.03
N TYR A 117 4.96 13.44 -16.89
CA TYR A 117 4.64 13.25 -18.29
C TYR A 117 5.81 12.68 -19.09
N ASN A 118 7.01 13.20 -18.86
CA ASN A 118 8.23 12.80 -19.57
C ASN A 118 9.50 13.22 -18.80
N GLU A 119 10.66 12.79 -19.29
CA GLU A 119 11.96 13.18 -18.71
C GLU A 119 12.18 14.71 -18.72
N ARG A 120 11.63 15.40 -19.73
CA ARG A 120 11.76 16.86 -19.85
C ARG A 120 11.06 17.60 -18.72
N GLU A 121 9.92 17.12 -18.22
CA GLU A 121 9.26 17.71 -17.04
C GLU A 121 10.17 17.58 -15.81
N LYS A 122 10.86 16.44 -15.61
CA LYS A 122 11.84 16.29 -14.51
C LYS A 122 12.97 17.30 -14.61
N ILE A 123 13.52 17.49 -15.82
CA ILE A 123 14.60 18.44 -16.07
C ILE A 123 14.11 19.89 -15.83
N ALA A 124 12.93 20.23 -16.35
CA ALA A 124 12.33 21.55 -16.22
C ALA A 124 12.12 21.96 -14.77
N TRP A 125 11.67 21.05 -13.91
CA TRP A 125 11.49 21.34 -12.49
C TRP A 125 12.78 21.24 -11.68
N SER A 126 13.75 20.42 -12.10
CA SER A 126 15.03 20.28 -11.39
C SER A 126 15.84 21.59 -11.35
N ILE A 127 15.71 22.44 -12.37
CA ILE A 127 16.37 23.76 -12.39
C ILE A 127 15.72 24.72 -11.40
N VAL A 128 14.42 24.57 -11.12
CA VAL A 128 13.72 25.39 -10.12
C VAL A 128 14.26 25.09 -8.73
N ILE A 129 14.52 23.82 -8.43
CA ILE A 129 15.18 23.41 -7.18
C ILE A 129 16.59 24.01 -7.10
N ALA A 130 17.36 23.92 -8.17
CA ALA A 130 18.74 24.44 -8.19
C ALA A 130 18.82 25.97 -8.04
N THR A 131 17.80 26.70 -8.52
CA THR A 131 17.80 28.17 -8.54
C THR A 131 17.11 28.80 -7.33
N LYS A 132 16.00 28.21 -6.86
CA LYS A 132 15.17 28.73 -5.76
C LYS A 132 15.21 27.88 -4.49
N GLY A 133 15.95 26.78 -4.50
CA GLY A 133 15.96 25.80 -3.43
C GLY A 133 14.68 24.95 -3.38
N ILE A 134 14.62 24.08 -2.38
CA ILE A 134 13.51 23.13 -2.16
C ILE A 134 12.22 23.89 -1.83
N GLN A 135 12.30 24.93 -1.02
CA GLN A 135 11.16 25.75 -0.63
C GLN A 135 10.49 26.40 -1.84
N GLY A 136 11.27 27.11 -2.67
CA GLY A 136 10.72 27.75 -3.86
C GLY A 136 10.16 26.77 -4.89
N PHE A 137 10.65 25.53 -4.93
CA PHE A 137 10.08 24.48 -5.77
C PHE A 137 8.74 23.96 -5.24
N ILE A 138 8.63 23.67 -3.94
CA ILE A 138 7.38 23.21 -3.33
C ILE A 138 6.31 24.28 -3.43
N ASP A 139 6.66 25.54 -3.20
CA ASP A 139 5.75 26.68 -3.35
C ASP A 139 5.24 26.78 -4.79
N ALA A 140 6.13 26.74 -5.78
CA ALA A 140 5.74 26.78 -7.19
C ALA A 140 4.84 25.61 -7.61
N LEU A 141 4.99 24.43 -6.98
CA LEU A 141 4.17 23.26 -7.28
C LEU A 141 2.79 23.36 -6.60
N LEU A 142 2.72 23.85 -5.36
CA LEU A 142 1.46 24.08 -4.64
C LEU A 142 0.67 25.30 -5.17
N ASP A 143 1.34 26.29 -5.74
CA ASP A 143 0.73 27.46 -6.42
C ASP A 143 0.31 27.13 -7.86
N SER A 144 0.58 25.92 -8.35
CA SER A 144 0.17 25.53 -9.69
C SER A 144 -1.36 25.48 -9.81
N GLU A 145 -1.87 25.92 -10.97
CA GLU A 145 -3.30 25.84 -11.27
C GLU A 145 -3.80 24.39 -11.18
N GLU A 146 -2.98 23.43 -11.61
CA GLU A 146 -3.26 21.99 -11.47
C GLU A 146 -3.52 21.58 -10.01
N TYR A 147 -2.73 22.06 -9.04
CA TYR A 147 -2.98 21.74 -7.63
C TYR A 147 -4.30 22.37 -7.15
N LEU A 148 -4.49 23.66 -7.44
CA LEU A 148 -5.65 24.43 -7.00
C LEU A 148 -6.97 23.89 -7.57
N THR A 149 -7.01 23.48 -8.84
CA THR A 149 -8.23 22.93 -9.45
C THR A 149 -8.61 21.55 -8.91
N ASN A 150 -7.64 20.74 -8.46
CA ASN A 150 -7.90 19.36 -8.05
C ASN A 150 -8.09 19.20 -6.54
N PHE A 151 -7.35 19.95 -5.73
CA PHE A 151 -7.35 19.80 -4.26
C PHE A 151 -7.73 21.09 -3.52
N GLY A 152 -7.61 22.25 -4.16
CA GLY A 152 -7.85 23.54 -3.52
C GLY A 152 -6.94 23.76 -2.30
N TYR A 153 -7.51 24.31 -1.23
CA TYR A 153 -6.79 24.61 0.01
C TYR A 153 -7.08 23.61 1.13
N ASN A 154 -8.19 22.88 1.02
CA ASN A 154 -8.83 22.16 2.12
C ASN A 154 -8.80 20.64 1.93
N THR A 155 -8.34 20.13 0.80
CA THR A 155 -8.35 18.70 0.50
C THR A 155 -6.93 18.11 0.53
N VAL A 156 -6.78 16.96 1.18
CA VAL A 156 -5.52 16.21 1.20
C VAL A 156 -5.26 15.61 -0.20
N PRO A 157 -4.04 15.75 -0.75
CA PRO A 157 -3.70 15.14 -2.03
C PRO A 157 -3.85 13.61 -2.01
N TYR A 158 -4.25 13.05 -3.15
CA TYR A 158 -4.37 11.61 -3.34
C TYR A 158 -3.96 11.23 -4.78
N GLN A 159 -3.66 9.96 -5.01
CA GLN A 159 -3.34 9.47 -6.36
C GLN A 159 -4.59 9.53 -7.25
N ARG A 160 -4.56 10.40 -8.26
CA ARG A 160 -5.68 10.66 -9.16
C ARG A 160 -5.81 9.55 -10.19
N ARG A 161 -7.03 9.03 -10.34
CA ARG A 161 -7.44 8.09 -11.40
C ARG A 161 -6.52 6.89 -11.61
N ARG A 162 -6.21 6.21 -10.51
CA ARG A 162 -5.40 4.98 -10.50
C ARG A 162 -6.12 3.80 -11.17
N VAL A 163 -7.42 3.64 -10.90
CA VAL A 163 -8.24 2.53 -11.38
C VAL A 163 -9.22 3.09 -12.40
N LEU A 164 -9.30 2.42 -13.56
CA LEU A 164 -10.29 2.73 -14.57
C LEU A 164 -11.49 1.79 -14.42
N PRO A 165 -12.70 2.27 -14.71
CA PRO A 165 -13.91 1.46 -14.65
C PRO A 165 -13.80 0.30 -15.65
N GLY A 166 -14.22 -0.88 -15.22
CA GLY A 166 -14.15 -2.10 -16.03
C GLY A 166 -12.79 -2.80 -16.06
N ARG A 167 -11.76 -2.26 -15.37
CA ARG A 167 -10.51 -3.00 -15.11
C ARG A 167 -10.54 -3.61 -13.71
N ALA A 168 -10.15 -4.88 -13.62
CA ALA A 168 -9.97 -5.56 -12.34
C ALA A 168 -8.75 -5.03 -11.56
N GLU A 169 -7.70 -4.60 -12.27
CA GLU A 169 -6.49 -4.06 -11.67
C GLU A 169 -6.20 -2.64 -12.20
N GLY A 170 -5.94 -1.72 -11.26
CA GLY A 170 -5.48 -0.37 -11.57
C GLY A 170 -3.97 -0.25 -11.70
N GLU A 171 -3.51 0.97 -11.91
CA GLU A 171 -2.10 1.32 -11.87
C GLU A 171 -1.50 1.05 -10.48
N ARG A 172 -0.19 0.81 -10.46
CA ARG A 172 0.53 0.56 -9.20
C ARG A 172 0.47 1.81 -8.31
N PRO A 173 0.26 1.64 -6.99
CA PRO A 173 0.32 2.76 -6.05
C PRO A 173 1.67 3.48 -6.11
N ILE A 174 1.65 4.82 -6.00
CA ILE A 174 2.85 5.67 -6.10
C ILE A 174 3.98 5.23 -5.16
N HIS A 175 3.65 4.80 -3.94
CA HIS A 175 4.63 4.41 -2.92
C HIS A 175 5.34 3.09 -3.23
N ILE A 176 4.72 2.22 -4.01
CA ILE A 176 5.31 0.95 -4.45
C ILE A 176 6.10 1.18 -5.74
N LYS A 177 5.58 2.01 -6.65
CA LYS A 177 6.26 2.34 -7.90
C LYS A 177 7.54 3.13 -7.65
N ASN A 178 7.52 4.05 -6.69
CA ASN A 178 8.62 4.95 -6.42
C ASN A 178 9.06 4.86 -4.94
N PRO A 179 9.93 3.89 -4.59
CA PRO A 179 10.43 3.72 -3.23
C PRO A 179 11.33 4.90 -2.82
N ARG A 180 11.70 4.96 -1.53
CA ARG A 180 12.44 6.08 -0.94
C ARG A 180 13.69 6.52 -1.73
N TYR A 181 14.44 5.57 -2.27
CA TYR A 181 15.64 5.84 -3.08
C TYR A 181 15.76 4.80 -4.19
N ASP A 182 16.43 5.17 -5.27
CA ASP A 182 16.66 4.31 -6.43
C ASP A 182 17.89 3.39 -6.27
N ALA A 183 18.10 2.50 -7.23
CA ALA A 183 19.20 1.54 -7.29
C ALA A 183 20.58 2.20 -7.11
N TYR A 184 20.79 3.41 -7.64
CA TYR A 184 22.06 4.14 -7.50
C TYR A 184 22.40 4.43 -6.02
N HIS A 185 21.52 5.10 -5.29
CA HIS A 185 21.74 5.43 -3.88
C HIS A 185 21.70 4.19 -2.99
N ARG A 186 20.87 3.20 -3.33
CA ARG A 186 20.87 1.89 -2.68
C ARG A 186 22.26 1.22 -2.73
N ASN A 187 22.90 1.25 -3.90
CA ASN A 187 24.23 0.67 -4.09
C ASN A 187 25.31 1.44 -3.30
N LEU A 188 25.20 2.77 -3.22
CA LEU A 188 26.12 3.60 -2.41
C LEU A 188 26.03 3.26 -0.92
N LEU A 189 24.82 3.01 -0.41
CA LEU A 189 24.60 2.59 0.98
C LEU A 189 25.06 1.15 1.28
N GLY A 190 25.39 0.37 0.25
CA GLY A 190 25.86 -1.01 0.40
C GLY A 190 24.78 -2.01 0.84
N PHE A 191 23.49 -1.70 0.64
CA PHE A 191 22.37 -2.57 0.98
C PHE A 191 21.65 -3.12 -0.26
N PRO A 192 21.17 -4.38 -0.25
CA PRO A 192 21.42 -5.40 0.77
C PRO A 192 22.86 -5.91 0.70
N GLN A 193 23.50 -6.06 1.87
CA GLN A 193 24.74 -6.83 1.95
C GLN A 193 24.38 -8.29 1.68
N ILE A 194 25.05 -8.90 0.69
CA ILE A 194 24.86 -10.32 0.39
C ILE A 194 25.51 -11.12 1.53
N VAL A 195 24.73 -11.46 2.55
CA VAL A 195 25.18 -12.30 3.66
C VAL A 195 25.07 -13.76 3.21
N TRP A 196 26.19 -14.34 2.78
CA TRP A 196 26.26 -15.75 2.36
C TRP A 196 25.87 -16.75 3.47
N GLN A 197 25.90 -16.33 4.73
CA GLN A 197 25.54 -17.17 5.89
C GLN A 197 24.03 -17.40 6.05
N SER A 198 23.18 -16.50 5.53
CA SER A 198 21.71 -16.61 5.66
C SER A 198 21.03 -17.26 4.46
N GLN A 199 21.79 -17.87 3.54
CA GLN A 199 21.19 -18.68 2.49
C GLN A 199 20.70 -20.00 3.10
N VAL A 200 19.39 -20.20 3.10
CA VAL A 200 18.75 -21.45 3.53
C VAL A 200 19.23 -22.58 2.62
N LYS A 201 20.26 -23.32 3.04
CA LYS A 201 20.88 -24.40 2.25
C LYS A 201 19.96 -25.60 2.01
N ARG A 202 18.93 -25.75 2.85
CA ARG A 202 17.89 -26.79 2.73
C ARG A 202 16.53 -26.13 2.90
N PHE A 203 15.83 -25.95 1.78
CA PHE A 203 14.45 -25.50 1.75
C PHE A 203 13.55 -26.72 1.59
N VAL A 204 12.70 -27.00 2.59
CA VAL A 204 11.54 -27.87 2.37
C VAL A 204 10.45 -26.97 1.79
N PRO A 205 10.02 -27.18 0.53
CA PRO A 205 8.99 -26.34 -0.07
C PRO A 205 7.70 -26.45 0.74
N GLN A 206 7.35 -25.36 1.43
CA GLN A 206 6.07 -25.23 2.13
C GLN A 206 4.91 -25.23 1.13
N ASP A 207 5.15 -24.73 -0.08
CA ASP A 207 4.19 -24.71 -1.19
C ASP A 207 4.22 -26.00 -2.02
N LYS A 208 4.39 -27.16 -1.38
CA LYS A 208 4.30 -28.43 -2.11
C LYS A 208 2.85 -28.64 -2.53
N LYS A 209 2.56 -28.37 -3.81
CA LYS A 209 1.25 -28.65 -4.40
C LYS A 209 0.90 -30.12 -4.22
N ILE A 210 -0.34 -30.35 -3.84
CA ILE A 210 -0.87 -31.69 -3.64
C ILE A 210 -0.91 -32.39 -5.00
N THR A 211 -0.21 -33.52 -5.13
CA THR A 211 -0.22 -34.34 -6.35
C THR A 211 -1.50 -35.17 -6.44
N ALA A 212 -1.90 -35.55 -7.66
CA ALA A 212 -2.94 -36.54 -7.88
C ALA A 212 -2.64 -37.83 -7.09
N GLY A 213 -3.66 -38.37 -6.40
CA GLY A 213 -3.52 -39.55 -5.54
C GLY A 213 -3.08 -39.26 -4.10
N ASN A 214 -2.84 -38.00 -3.73
CA ASN A 214 -2.57 -37.66 -2.33
C ASN A 214 -3.86 -37.78 -1.48
N PRO A 215 -3.83 -38.50 -0.35
CA PRO A 215 -4.99 -38.69 0.52
C PRO A 215 -5.58 -37.37 1.06
N MET A 216 -4.80 -36.29 1.10
CA MET A 216 -5.25 -34.98 1.55
C MET A 216 -6.39 -34.41 0.69
N MET A 217 -6.46 -34.78 -0.60
CA MET A 217 -7.55 -34.39 -1.50
C MET A 217 -8.90 -34.98 -1.11
N PHE A 218 -8.90 -36.08 -0.34
CA PHE A 218 -10.11 -36.80 0.06
C PHE A 218 -10.53 -36.47 1.49
N LEU A 219 -9.87 -35.53 2.18
CA LEU A 219 -10.19 -35.18 3.55
C LEU A 219 -11.58 -34.57 3.72
N ASP A 220 -12.05 -33.76 2.77
CA ASP A 220 -13.40 -33.19 2.82
C ASP A 220 -14.46 -34.28 2.67
N MET A 221 -14.22 -35.25 1.78
CA MET A 221 -15.05 -36.45 1.66
C MET A 221 -15.02 -37.27 2.96
N ALA A 222 -13.84 -37.56 3.51
CA ALA A 222 -13.69 -38.32 4.73
C ALA A 222 -14.35 -37.63 5.95
N ARG A 223 -14.33 -36.30 6.02
CA ARG A 223 -15.02 -35.51 7.05
C ARG A 223 -16.53 -35.48 6.85
N SER A 224 -17.00 -35.52 5.60
CA SER A 224 -18.43 -35.60 5.28
C SER A 224 -19.05 -36.97 5.60
N LEU A 225 -18.23 -38.01 5.72
CA LEU A 225 -18.64 -39.31 6.22
C LEU A 225 -18.81 -39.23 7.74
N SER A 226 -20.03 -38.95 8.20
CA SER A 226 -20.41 -39.19 9.60
C SER A 226 -20.45 -40.71 9.80
N PRO A 227 -19.59 -41.33 10.63
CA PRO A 227 -19.83 -42.70 11.01
C PRO A 227 -21.14 -42.70 11.79
N SER A 228 -22.20 -43.30 11.25
CA SER A 228 -23.30 -43.70 12.11
C SER A 228 -22.67 -44.69 13.09
N SER A 229 -22.39 -44.27 14.32
CA SER A 229 -21.95 -45.18 15.35
C SER A 229 -23.11 -46.14 15.58
N SER A 230 -23.17 -47.26 14.86
CA SER A 230 -23.93 -48.40 15.34
C SER A 230 -23.28 -48.75 16.66
N ALA A 231 -24.00 -48.54 17.77
CA ALA A 231 -23.54 -48.98 19.07
C ALA A 231 -23.08 -50.44 18.91
N PRO A 232 -21.91 -50.83 19.46
CA PRO A 232 -21.49 -52.22 19.39
C PRO A 232 -22.65 -53.07 19.91
N ALA A 233 -23.07 -54.08 19.12
CA ALA A 233 -24.14 -54.97 19.52
C ALA A 233 -23.79 -55.55 20.90
N ARG A 234 -24.50 -55.09 21.94
CA ARG A 234 -24.37 -55.63 23.29
C ARG A 234 -25.09 -56.98 23.28
N VAL A 235 -24.38 -58.03 22.87
CA VAL A 235 -24.91 -59.38 22.97
C VAL A 235 -25.09 -59.68 24.46
N SER A 236 -26.33 -59.95 24.87
CA SER A 236 -26.62 -60.35 26.24
C SER A 236 -25.98 -61.71 26.51
N VAL A 237 -25.30 -61.86 27.65
CA VAL A 237 -24.69 -63.14 28.05
C VAL A 237 -25.74 -64.27 28.11
N GLY A 238 -27.02 -63.94 28.34
CA GLY A 238 -28.12 -64.91 28.34
C GLY A 238 -28.54 -65.43 26.96
N GLU A 239 -28.16 -64.75 25.87
CA GLU A 239 -28.44 -65.19 24.49
C GLU A 239 -27.31 -66.07 23.92
N ILE A 240 -26.18 -66.17 24.62
CA ILE A 240 -25.06 -67.02 24.23
C ILE A 240 -25.39 -68.47 24.59
N ASN A 241 -25.69 -69.29 23.58
CA ASN A 241 -25.99 -70.70 23.79
C ASN A 241 -24.69 -71.52 23.99
N ILE A 242 -24.18 -71.49 25.22
CA ILE A 242 -22.89 -72.07 25.63
C ILE A 242 -22.77 -73.54 25.24
N ALA A 243 -23.87 -74.30 25.25
CA ALA A 243 -23.89 -75.73 24.91
C ALA A 243 -23.46 -76.03 23.46
N THR A 244 -23.62 -75.07 22.55
CA THR A 244 -23.19 -75.20 21.14
C THR A 244 -21.85 -74.54 20.86
N ALA A 245 -21.42 -73.61 21.71
CA ALA A 245 -20.20 -72.84 21.52
C ALA A 245 -18.94 -73.57 22.04
N VAL A 246 -19.10 -74.55 22.94
CA VAL A 246 -17.99 -75.36 23.45
C VAL A 246 -17.73 -76.55 22.52
N PRO A 247 -16.59 -76.60 21.81
CA PRO A 247 -16.28 -77.74 20.95
C PRO A 247 -15.98 -78.97 21.82
N TYR A 248 -16.79 -80.02 21.69
CA TYR A 248 -16.53 -81.29 22.36
C TYR A 248 -15.69 -82.22 21.50
N ARG A 249 -14.77 -82.95 22.13
CA ARG A 249 -13.94 -83.97 21.47
C ARG A 249 -14.81 -85.20 21.22
N LYS A 250 -15.16 -85.47 19.95
CA LYS A 250 -15.75 -86.76 19.55
C LYS A 250 -14.73 -87.86 19.84
N VAL A 251 -15.03 -88.75 20.77
CA VAL A 251 -14.33 -90.02 20.92
C VAL A 251 -15.02 -90.99 19.96
N GLY A 252 -14.32 -91.44 18.93
CA GLY A 252 -14.85 -92.40 17.95
C GLY A 252 -14.99 -93.79 18.56
N GLU A 253 -16.02 -94.51 18.15
CA GLU A 253 -16.19 -95.96 18.33
C GLU A 253 -15.18 -96.75 17.49
#